data_AF-A0A1I7IP24-F1
#
_entry.id   AF-A0A1I7IP24-F1
#
_cell.length_a   1.000
_cell.length_b   1.000
_cell.length_c   1.000
_cell.angle_alpha   90.00
_cell.angle_beta   90.00
_cell.angle_gamma   90.00
#
_symmetry.space_group_name_H-M   'P 1'
#
loop_
_entity.id
_entity.type
_entity.pdbx_description
1 polymer ?
#
loop_
_entity_poly.entity_id
_entity_poly.type
_entity_poly.pdbx_seq_one_letter_code
_entity_poly.pdbx_strand_id
1 'polypeptide(L)'
;MFKASDDELIEKFNNLKNRADVAELLEVDEKSLRYILYVKRLENMYKKFNISKKKGGFRTINAPEGSLKTIQKKLSYIFSLIYNKKACAYGFIKGRDIRGNSKQHIKRNFILNIDLENFFDSINFDRVICMFQKPPYNVEKDAATVLSQLVCCDGILPQGAPSSPIITNMICRPLDTQLVRLAKKFSLNYTRYADDITFSCNKSTFPKEMAYYDMQEKLCIGKSLQEVISRNGFKINTNKVFLNYKDRGQEVTGLIVNRFPNLRREYLKEIRAILYNCRRYDIYSQAKKYIKESSYTNKNIMRISMLEDKKSKEIIYNWFKNVIIGKIRFIGNIRGKESPCYIKYALECNKLFDEEIFKIIKSKSQELIENTVFVVKIEKGSKYIQGSGFFIKDLGFVTSMHVTPDIDETYDVFTPKEDIPRKLCLFNNKANNQELDYSIYDLKNPTSNYLKLGDSSNLNIGDRITVCGYPMYDKGDSIYIQNGEITNLKKDYFGSRIYTVSQRLIHGISGGAVLNTNNEVIGIIKAGAENMDEEDESIQGFIPINDVIEDVKSQGIELRPKSILVKSNNYN
;
A
#
# COMPACT_ATOMS: atom_id res chain seq x y z
N MET A 1 17.68 -27.80 -12.17
CA MET A 1 17.14 -27.32 -13.45
C MET A 1 16.77 -28.54 -14.28
N PHE A 2 15.78 -28.42 -15.16
CA PHE A 2 15.52 -29.43 -16.16
C PHE A 2 16.57 -29.32 -17.27
N LYS A 3 16.89 -30.45 -17.91
CA LYS A 3 17.63 -30.50 -19.17
C LYS A 3 16.71 -30.20 -20.36
N ALA A 4 15.48 -30.69 -20.30
CA ALA A 4 14.45 -30.42 -21.29
C ALA A 4 14.03 -28.95 -21.33
N SER A 5 13.69 -28.47 -22.52
CA SER A 5 13.07 -27.16 -22.76
C SER A 5 11.62 -27.10 -22.26
N ASP A 6 11.07 -25.90 -22.14
CA ASP A 6 9.68 -25.72 -21.69
C ASP A 6 8.66 -26.41 -22.61
N ASP A 7 8.88 -26.35 -23.93
CA ASP A 7 8.00 -26.98 -24.92
C ASP A 7 8.06 -28.51 -24.85
N GLU A 8 9.26 -29.08 -24.70
CA GLU A 8 9.44 -30.52 -24.49
C GLU A 8 8.76 -31.00 -23.19
N LEU A 9 8.83 -30.22 -22.11
CA LEU A 9 8.15 -30.56 -20.85
C LEU A 9 6.63 -30.55 -21.00
N ILE A 10 6.07 -29.62 -21.76
CA ILE A 10 4.63 -29.56 -22.05
C ILE A 10 4.21 -30.77 -22.90
N GLU A 11 4.98 -31.11 -23.93
CA GLU A 11 4.70 -32.27 -24.78
C GLU A 11 4.75 -33.58 -23.97
N LYS A 12 5.81 -33.78 -23.18
CA LYS A 12 5.93 -34.96 -22.29
C LYS A 12 4.77 -35.04 -21.31
N PHE A 13 4.33 -33.91 -20.74
CA PHE A 13 3.17 -33.89 -19.84
C PHE A 13 1.89 -34.34 -20.54
N ASN A 14 1.63 -33.86 -21.75
CA ASN A 14 0.41 -34.19 -22.50
C ASN A 14 0.36 -35.67 -22.93
N ASN A 15 1.51 -36.33 -23.03
CA ASN A 15 1.64 -37.73 -23.44
C ASN A 15 1.81 -38.72 -22.26
N LEU A 16 1.60 -38.29 -21.02
CA LEU A 16 1.75 -39.13 -19.84
C LEU A 16 0.71 -40.26 -19.78
N LYS A 17 1.19 -41.51 -19.75
CA LYS A 17 0.35 -42.71 -19.65
C LYS A 17 0.55 -43.45 -18.34
N ASN A 18 1.81 -43.66 -17.97
CA ASN A 18 2.19 -44.54 -16.87
C ASN A 18 3.30 -43.93 -15.99
N ARG A 19 3.79 -44.71 -15.02
CA ARG A 19 4.84 -44.30 -14.07
C ARG A 19 6.18 -43.98 -14.74
N ALA A 20 6.57 -44.74 -15.77
CA ALA A 20 7.85 -44.54 -16.45
C ALA A 20 7.88 -43.17 -17.14
N ASP A 21 6.77 -42.78 -17.79
CA ASP A 21 6.63 -41.45 -18.41
C ASP A 21 6.73 -40.34 -17.36
N VAL A 22 6.16 -40.52 -16.17
CA VAL A 22 6.28 -39.56 -15.05
C VAL A 22 7.73 -39.45 -14.56
N ALA A 23 8.47 -40.57 -14.50
CA ALA A 23 9.89 -40.56 -14.14
C ALA A 23 10.71 -39.79 -15.18
N GLU A 24 10.43 -40.02 -16.46
CA GLU A 24 11.08 -39.33 -17.57
C GLU A 24 10.79 -37.82 -17.56
N LEU A 25 9.52 -37.43 -17.40
CA LEU A 25 9.10 -36.03 -17.26
C LEU A 25 9.83 -35.32 -16.11
N LEU A 26 10.06 -36.04 -15.00
CA LEU A 26 10.75 -35.51 -13.84
C LEU A 26 12.27 -35.57 -13.95
N GLU A 27 12.82 -36.16 -15.02
CA GLU A 27 14.25 -36.47 -15.18
C GLU A 27 14.83 -37.16 -13.94
N VAL A 28 14.12 -38.18 -13.46
CA VAL A 28 14.57 -39.07 -12.39
C VAL A 28 14.54 -40.49 -12.90
N ASP A 29 15.45 -41.33 -12.40
CA ASP A 29 15.42 -42.73 -12.75
C ASP A 29 14.17 -43.42 -12.18
N GLU A 30 13.56 -44.31 -12.96
CA GLU A 30 12.33 -44.98 -12.55
C GLU A 30 12.54 -45.81 -11.27
N LYS A 31 13.75 -46.35 -11.07
CA LYS A 31 14.12 -47.10 -9.85
C LYS A 31 14.02 -46.20 -8.61
N SER A 32 14.59 -45.00 -8.63
CA SER A 32 14.44 -44.03 -7.54
C SER A 32 12.99 -43.60 -7.32
N LEU A 33 12.22 -43.40 -8.40
CA LEU A 33 10.81 -43.06 -8.26
C LEU A 33 10.03 -44.17 -7.56
N ARG A 34 10.24 -45.44 -7.96
CA ARG A 34 9.65 -46.61 -7.30
C ARG A 34 10.08 -46.73 -5.83
N TYR A 35 11.36 -46.49 -5.56
CA TYR A 35 11.87 -46.52 -4.19
C TYR A 35 11.16 -45.49 -3.29
N ILE A 36 10.98 -44.26 -3.79
CA ILE A 36 10.27 -43.19 -3.08
C ILE A 36 8.80 -43.57 -2.83
N LEU A 37 8.11 -44.08 -3.86
CA LEU A 37 6.68 -44.40 -3.78
C LEU A 37 6.39 -45.58 -2.86
N TYR A 38 7.14 -46.68 -2.98
CA TYR A 38 6.76 -47.97 -2.38
C TYR A 38 7.64 -48.40 -1.20
N VAL A 39 8.94 -48.07 -1.22
CA VAL A 39 9.88 -48.54 -0.19
C VAL A 39 9.96 -47.53 0.95
N LYS A 40 10.35 -46.29 0.64
CA LYS A 40 10.45 -45.22 1.65
C LYS A 40 9.07 -44.78 2.16
N ARG A 41 8.08 -44.81 1.26
CA ARG A 41 6.71 -44.27 1.41
C ARG A 41 6.69 -42.77 1.62
N LEU A 42 5.78 -42.10 0.92
CA LEU A 42 5.74 -40.64 0.86
C LEU A 42 5.42 -39.98 2.19
N GLU A 43 4.59 -40.60 3.03
CA GLU A 43 4.21 -40.08 4.35
C GLU A 43 5.43 -39.83 5.25
N ASN A 44 6.44 -40.70 5.15
CA ASN A 44 7.68 -40.61 5.92
C ASN A 44 8.63 -39.51 5.41
N MET A 45 8.27 -38.82 4.33
CA MET A 45 9.04 -37.74 3.71
C MET A 45 8.45 -36.36 3.99
N TYR A 46 7.48 -36.27 4.89
CA TYR A 46 6.92 -35.02 5.39
C TYR A 46 7.27 -34.77 6.84
N LYS A 47 7.62 -33.53 7.13
CA LYS A 47 7.74 -33.01 8.50
C LYS A 47 6.47 -32.27 8.89
N LYS A 48 5.79 -32.78 9.91
CA LYS A 48 4.58 -32.17 10.47
C LYS A 48 4.93 -31.17 11.56
N PHE A 49 4.40 -29.96 11.49
CA PHE A 49 4.54 -28.96 12.56
C PHE A 49 3.36 -27.98 12.59
N ASN A 50 3.09 -27.41 13.77
CA ASN A 50 1.97 -26.51 13.97
C ASN A 50 2.40 -25.04 13.98
N ILE A 51 1.62 -24.20 13.30
CA ILE A 51 1.68 -22.72 13.33
C ILE A 51 0.40 -22.18 13.96
N SER A 52 0.50 -21.19 14.84
CA SER A 52 -0.67 -20.55 15.46
C SER A 52 -1.47 -19.73 14.44
N LYS A 53 -2.81 -19.83 14.48
CA LYS A 53 -3.71 -18.98 13.68
C LYS A 53 -3.92 -17.62 14.37
N LYS A 54 -4.28 -16.59 13.59
CA LYS A 54 -4.53 -15.22 14.10
C LYS A 54 -5.62 -15.15 15.18
N LYS A 55 -6.68 -15.96 15.03
CA LYS A 55 -7.86 -15.98 15.91
C LYS A 55 -7.85 -17.18 16.86
N GLY A 56 -6.68 -17.69 17.22
CA GLY A 56 -6.53 -18.88 18.05
C GLY A 56 -6.61 -20.20 17.28
N GLY A 57 -6.12 -21.28 17.91
CA GLY A 57 -5.96 -22.60 17.30
C GLY A 57 -4.69 -22.74 16.45
N PHE A 58 -4.51 -23.92 15.85
CA PHE A 58 -3.31 -24.28 15.09
C PHE A 58 -3.63 -24.63 13.63
N ARG A 59 -2.65 -24.37 12.76
CA ARG A 59 -2.58 -24.88 11.39
C ARG A 59 -1.44 -25.89 11.34
N THR A 60 -1.78 -27.14 11.05
CA THR A 60 -0.79 -28.19 10.80
C THR A 60 -0.21 -28.01 9.41
N ILE A 61 1.11 -27.90 9.34
CA ILE A 61 1.88 -27.81 8.11
C ILE A 61 2.58 -29.14 7.89
N ASN A 62 2.40 -29.71 6.71
CA ASN A 62 3.09 -30.89 6.23
C ASN A 62 4.11 -30.43 5.19
N ALA A 63 5.35 -30.21 5.61
CA ALA A 63 6.42 -29.77 4.72
C ALA A 63 7.20 -30.96 4.17
N PRO A 64 7.32 -31.14 2.85
CA PRO A 64 8.12 -32.22 2.26
C PRO A 64 9.61 -31.97 2.50
N GLU A 65 10.38 -33.05 2.62
CA GLU A 65 11.83 -33.03 2.83
C GLU A 65 12.58 -33.86 1.77
N GLY A 66 13.90 -33.64 1.69
CA GLY A 66 14.79 -34.39 0.80
C GLY A 66 14.36 -34.39 -0.67
N SER A 67 14.43 -35.57 -1.29
CA SER A 67 14.13 -35.78 -2.71
C SER A 67 12.67 -35.46 -3.09
N LEU A 68 11.70 -35.69 -2.19
CA LEU A 68 10.29 -35.38 -2.46
C LEU A 68 10.08 -33.88 -2.64
N LYS A 69 10.74 -33.05 -1.83
CA LYS A 69 10.69 -31.58 -1.98
C LYS A 69 11.24 -31.14 -3.34
N THR A 70 12.30 -31.79 -3.82
CA THR A 70 12.88 -31.54 -5.15
C THR A 70 11.92 -31.93 -6.26
N ILE A 71 11.31 -33.11 -6.17
CA ILE A 71 10.29 -33.59 -7.12
C ILE A 71 9.09 -32.63 -7.16
N GLN A 72 8.57 -32.22 -6.01
CA GLN A 72 7.41 -31.31 -5.98
C GLN A 72 7.74 -29.91 -6.49
N LYS A 73 8.98 -29.43 -6.34
CA LYS A 73 9.42 -28.18 -7.00
C LYS A 73 9.45 -28.33 -8.52
N LYS A 74 9.96 -29.45 -9.02
CA LYS A 74 9.95 -29.81 -10.45
C LYS A 74 8.52 -29.86 -10.99
N LEU A 75 7.61 -30.56 -10.29
CA LEU A 75 6.19 -30.60 -10.63
C LEU A 75 5.54 -29.21 -10.59
N SER A 76 5.82 -28.41 -9.57
CA SER A 76 5.29 -27.04 -9.46
C SER A 76 5.67 -26.18 -10.67
N TYR A 77 6.91 -26.33 -11.16
CA TYR A 77 7.37 -25.68 -12.39
C TYR A 77 6.59 -26.17 -13.62
N ILE A 78 6.55 -27.48 -13.87
CA ILE A 78 5.82 -28.07 -15.01
C ILE A 78 4.34 -27.66 -14.99
N PHE A 79 3.70 -27.77 -13.83
CA PHE A 79 2.29 -27.37 -13.65
C PHE A 79 2.06 -25.88 -13.94
N SER A 80 3.06 -25.03 -13.69
CA SER A 80 2.96 -23.61 -14.02
C SER A 80 3.03 -23.31 -15.52
N LEU A 81 3.64 -24.21 -16.32
CA LEU A 81 3.70 -24.13 -17.77
C LEU A 81 2.36 -24.55 -18.39
N ILE A 82 1.79 -25.67 -17.93
CA ILE A 82 0.53 -26.23 -18.46
C ILE A 82 -0.73 -25.50 -17.97
N TYR A 83 -0.68 -24.87 -16.79
CA TYR A 83 -1.87 -24.28 -16.19
C TYR A 83 -2.28 -22.99 -16.93
N ASN A 84 -3.40 -23.06 -17.65
CA ASN A 84 -4.01 -21.90 -18.26
C ASN A 84 -4.67 -20.99 -17.19
N LYS A 85 -3.96 -19.94 -16.78
CA LYS A 85 -4.33 -19.00 -15.71
C LYS A 85 -5.67 -18.30 -15.99
N LYS A 86 -6.66 -18.48 -15.10
CA LYS A 86 -7.92 -17.71 -15.16
C LYS A 86 -7.71 -16.25 -14.76
N ALA A 87 -8.32 -15.29 -15.45
CA ALA A 87 -8.20 -13.85 -15.16
C ALA A 87 -8.65 -13.45 -13.74
N CYS A 88 -9.61 -14.15 -13.16
CA CYS A 88 -10.12 -13.88 -11.80
C CYS A 88 -9.23 -14.43 -10.67
N ALA A 89 -8.29 -15.33 -10.95
CA ALA A 89 -7.46 -15.96 -9.92
C ALA A 89 -6.19 -15.16 -9.65
N TYR A 90 -5.95 -14.69 -8.43
CA TYR A 90 -4.75 -13.91 -8.06
C TYR A 90 -3.80 -14.68 -7.15
N GLY A 91 -4.33 -15.61 -6.34
CA GLY A 91 -3.52 -16.39 -5.40
C GLY A 91 -2.56 -17.35 -6.13
N PHE A 92 -1.33 -17.45 -5.63
CA PHE A 92 -0.31 -18.40 -6.09
C PHE A 92 0.07 -18.30 -7.59
N ILE A 93 -0.17 -17.16 -8.24
CA ILE A 93 0.16 -16.95 -9.65
C ILE A 93 1.27 -15.92 -9.76
N LYS A 94 2.38 -16.28 -10.41
CA LYS A 94 3.49 -15.36 -10.68
C LYS A 94 3.00 -14.11 -11.40
N GLY A 95 3.40 -12.94 -10.91
CA GLY A 95 2.98 -11.64 -11.45
C GLY A 95 1.62 -11.14 -10.96
N ARG A 96 0.92 -11.91 -10.11
CA ARG A 96 -0.32 -11.47 -9.45
C ARG A 96 -0.08 -11.36 -7.94
N ASP A 97 -0.62 -10.31 -7.35
CA ASP A 97 -0.43 -9.99 -5.95
C ASP A 97 -1.74 -9.46 -5.32
N ILE A 98 -1.69 -9.26 -4.00
CA ILE A 98 -2.84 -8.73 -3.24
C ILE A 98 -3.24 -7.33 -3.70
N ARG A 99 -2.29 -6.51 -4.20
CA ARG A 99 -2.55 -5.16 -4.68
C ARG A 99 -3.35 -5.20 -5.97
N GLY A 100 -2.92 -6.00 -6.94
CA GLY A 100 -3.62 -6.23 -8.21
C GLY A 100 -5.02 -6.82 -8.01
N ASN A 101 -5.17 -7.73 -7.03
CA ASN A 101 -6.47 -8.27 -6.63
C ASN A 101 -7.38 -7.16 -6.09
N SER A 102 -6.88 -6.40 -5.11
CA SER A 102 -7.62 -5.31 -4.46
C SER A 102 -8.05 -4.21 -5.43
N LYS A 103 -7.23 -3.92 -6.46
CA LYS A 103 -7.56 -2.95 -7.51
C LYS A 103 -8.85 -3.26 -8.26
N GLN A 104 -9.26 -4.53 -8.37
CA GLN A 104 -10.49 -4.90 -9.07
C GLN A 104 -11.77 -4.43 -8.34
N HIS A 105 -11.64 -4.13 -7.04
CA HIS A 105 -12.74 -3.87 -6.13
C HIS A 105 -12.69 -2.45 -5.53
N ILE A 106 -11.99 -1.50 -6.16
CA ILE A 106 -11.93 -0.12 -5.65
C ILE A 106 -13.24 0.64 -5.90
N LYS A 107 -13.56 1.59 -5.00
CA LYS A 107 -14.71 2.50 -5.13
C LYS A 107 -16.02 1.75 -5.38
N ARG A 108 -16.29 0.74 -4.55
CA ARG A 108 -17.47 -0.12 -4.69
C ARG A 108 -18.57 0.20 -3.68
N ASN A 109 -19.83 0.14 -4.10
CA ASN A 109 -20.95 0.31 -3.16
C ASN A 109 -21.00 -0.86 -2.15
N PHE A 110 -20.76 -2.07 -2.64
CA PHE A 110 -20.79 -3.30 -1.86
C PHE A 110 -19.59 -4.19 -2.17
N ILE A 111 -19.02 -4.80 -1.13
CA ILE A 111 -18.01 -5.85 -1.22
C ILE A 111 -18.42 -7.03 -0.34
N LEU A 112 -18.54 -8.21 -0.94
CA LEU A 112 -18.75 -9.48 -0.24
C LEU A 112 -17.45 -10.27 -0.23
N ASN A 113 -16.91 -10.54 0.95
CA ASN A 113 -15.75 -11.40 1.16
C ASN A 113 -16.20 -12.75 1.74
N ILE A 114 -15.62 -13.83 1.23
CA ILE A 114 -15.92 -15.21 1.60
C ILE A 114 -14.61 -15.97 1.75
N ASP A 115 -14.50 -16.78 2.80
CA ASP A 115 -13.39 -17.70 3.06
C ASP A 115 -13.91 -19.15 2.97
N LEU A 116 -13.14 -20.05 2.37
CA LEU A 116 -13.50 -21.46 2.29
C LEU A 116 -12.96 -22.24 3.51
N GLU A 117 -13.82 -23.06 4.11
CA GLU A 117 -13.45 -23.89 5.26
C GLU A 117 -12.50 -25.03 4.84
N ASN A 118 -11.42 -25.22 5.60
CA ASN A 118 -10.43 -26.30 5.42
C ASN A 118 -10.02 -26.50 3.95
N PHE A 119 -9.73 -25.40 3.24
CA PHE A 119 -9.57 -25.36 1.80
C PHE A 119 -8.66 -26.46 1.23
N PHE A 120 -7.45 -26.62 1.77
CA PHE A 120 -6.50 -27.64 1.33
C PHE A 120 -6.99 -29.05 1.67
N ASP A 121 -7.50 -29.25 2.88
CA ASP A 121 -7.93 -30.55 3.39
C ASP A 121 -9.20 -31.05 2.65
N SER A 122 -9.99 -30.14 2.08
CA SER A 122 -11.13 -30.46 1.21
C SER A 122 -10.74 -31.02 -0.17
N ILE A 123 -9.46 -30.91 -0.55
CA ILE A 123 -8.93 -31.43 -1.81
C ILE A 123 -8.29 -32.78 -1.53
N ASN A 124 -9.09 -33.83 -1.68
CA ASN A 124 -8.65 -35.21 -1.50
C ASN A 124 -7.92 -35.76 -2.75
N PHE A 125 -7.27 -36.90 -2.55
CA PHE A 125 -6.52 -37.64 -3.56
C PHE A 125 -7.31 -37.89 -4.84
N ASP A 126 -8.55 -38.38 -4.72
CA ASP A 126 -9.40 -38.72 -5.86
C ASP A 126 -9.77 -37.50 -6.71
N ARG A 127 -9.98 -36.33 -6.06
CA ARG A 127 -10.21 -35.06 -6.77
C ARG A 127 -8.99 -34.65 -7.59
N VAL A 128 -7.78 -34.88 -7.09
CA VAL A 128 -6.54 -34.59 -7.82
C VAL A 128 -6.38 -35.54 -9.02
N ILE A 129 -6.65 -36.84 -8.85
CA ILE A 129 -6.66 -37.80 -9.97
C ILE A 129 -7.66 -37.36 -11.04
N CYS A 130 -8.92 -37.13 -10.63
CA CYS A 130 -9.98 -36.73 -11.54
C CYS A 130 -9.63 -35.44 -12.28
N MET A 131 -8.98 -34.49 -11.60
CA MET A 131 -8.55 -33.24 -12.22
C MET A 131 -7.54 -33.47 -13.34
N PHE A 132 -6.54 -34.34 -13.15
CA PHE A 132 -5.57 -34.67 -14.20
C PHE A 132 -6.19 -35.46 -15.36
N GLN A 133 -7.16 -36.34 -15.08
CA GLN A 133 -7.81 -37.15 -16.11
C GLN A 133 -8.78 -36.38 -17.00
N LYS A 134 -9.34 -35.28 -16.51
CA LYS A 134 -10.36 -34.51 -17.25
C LYS A 134 -9.72 -33.44 -18.13
N PRO A 135 -10.44 -32.95 -19.16
CA PRO A 135 -9.98 -31.83 -19.97
C PRO A 135 -9.65 -30.59 -19.10
N PRO A 136 -8.58 -29.85 -19.43
CA PRO A 136 -7.77 -29.96 -20.65
C PRO A 136 -6.58 -30.93 -20.56
N TYR A 137 -6.36 -31.60 -19.43
CA TYR A 137 -5.10 -32.33 -19.18
C TYR A 137 -5.12 -33.77 -19.72
N ASN A 138 -6.26 -34.46 -19.64
CA ASN A 138 -6.49 -35.78 -20.25
C ASN A 138 -5.38 -36.83 -19.96
N VAL A 139 -4.74 -36.76 -18.78
CA VAL A 139 -3.68 -37.69 -18.38
C VAL A 139 -4.27 -39.08 -18.12
N GLU A 140 -3.62 -40.14 -18.59
CA GLU A 140 -4.13 -41.49 -18.34
C GLU A 140 -4.09 -41.86 -16.85
N LYS A 141 -4.93 -42.82 -16.44
CA LYS A 141 -5.20 -43.13 -15.03
C LYS A 141 -3.95 -43.48 -14.22
N ASP A 142 -3.03 -44.24 -14.79
CA ASP A 142 -1.85 -44.70 -14.06
C ASP A 142 -0.89 -43.54 -13.78
N ALA A 143 -0.57 -42.72 -14.79
CA ALA A 143 0.21 -41.50 -14.61
C ALA A 143 -0.48 -40.51 -13.67
N ALA A 144 -1.79 -40.29 -13.82
CA ALA A 144 -2.55 -39.38 -12.94
C ALA A 144 -2.51 -39.84 -11.48
N THR A 145 -2.55 -41.15 -11.23
CA THR A 145 -2.43 -41.74 -9.89
C THR A 145 -1.04 -41.48 -9.31
N VAL A 146 0.02 -41.71 -10.08
CA VAL A 146 1.41 -41.45 -9.63
C VAL A 146 1.63 -39.96 -9.34
N LEU A 147 1.17 -39.06 -10.22
CA LEU A 147 1.26 -37.62 -9.98
C LEU A 147 0.52 -37.23 -8.69
N SER A 148 -0.67 -37.79 -8.48
CA SER A 148 -1.48 -37.53 -7.28
C SER A 148 -0.80 -38.06 -6.02
N GLN A 149 -0.14 -39.23 -6.09
CA GLN A 149 0.64 -39.76 -4.98
C GLN A 149 1.75 -38.78 -4.60
N LEU A 150 2.52 -38.31 -5.60
CA LEU A 150 3.64 -37.40 -5.38
C LEU A 150 3.25 -36.05 -4.79
N VAL A 151 2.01 -35.59 -4.90
CA VAL A 151 1.57 -34.27 -4.40
C VAL A 151 0.69 -34.35 -3.15
N CYS A 152 0.02 -35.47 -2.89
CA CYS A 152 -0.83 -35.65 -1.72
C CYS A 152 -0.06 -36.29 -0.56
N CYS A 153 -0.53 -36.04 0.66
CA CYS A 153 -0.06 -36.66 1.90
C CYS A 153 -1.28 -37.05 2.72
N ASP A 154 -1.32 -38.27 3.26
CA ASP A 154 -2.47 -38.78 4.03
C ASP A 154 -3.82 -38.62 3.30
N GLY A 155 -3.83 -38.82 1.98
CA GLY A 155 -5.04 -38.73 1.15
C GLY A 155 -5.54 -37.31 0.86
N ILE A 156 -4.85 -36.26 1.30
CA ILE A 156 -5.23 -34.85 1.07
C ILE A 156 -4.08 -34.02 0.49
N LEU A 157 -4.40 -32.84 -0.04
CA LEU A 157 -3.39 -31.90 -0.53
C LEU A 157 -2.72 -31.17 0.66
N PRO A 158 -1.40 -31.36 0.90
CA PRO A 158 -0.75 -30.86 2.10
C PRO A 158 -0.50 -29.35 2.04
N GLN A 159 -0.69 -28.69 3.18
CA GLN A 159 -0.26 -27.31 3.41
C GLN A 159 1.27 -27.29 3.66
N GLY A 160 2.03 -26.61 2.80
CA GLY A 160 3.49 -26.49 2.91
C GLY A 160 4.29 -27.15 1.78
N ALA A 161 3.63 -27.93 0.91
CA ALA A 161 4.25 -28.51 -0.27
C ALA A 161 4.41 -27.49 -1.42
N PRO A 162 5.52 -27.51 -2.18
CA PRO A 162 5.75 -26.59 -3.31
C PRO A 162 4.74 -26.70 -4.46
N SER A 163 4.15 -27.88 -4.68
CA SER A 163 3.20 -28.14 -5.76
C SER A 163 1.75 -27.83 -5.36
N SER A 164 1.38 -27.88 -4.08
CA SER A 164 0.01 -27.64 -3.62
C SER A 164 -0.59 -26.32 -4.12
N PRO A 165 0.11 -25.17 -4.06
CA PRO A 165 -0.43 -23.88 -4.50
C PRO A 165 -0.98 -23.89 -5.93
N ILE A 166 -0.24 -24.45 -6.89
CA ILE A 166 -0.68 -24.51 -8.29
C ILE A 166 -1.80 -25.53 -8.50
N ILE A 167 -1.76 -26.67 -7.80
CA ILE A 167 -2.83 -27.69 -7.83
C ILE A 167 -4.16 -27.10 -7.35
N THR A 168 -4.17 -26.28 -6.28
CA THR A 168 -5.42 -25.64 -5.83
C THR A 168 -6.06 -24.79 -6.93
N ASN A 169 -5.25 -24.07 -7.71
CA ASN A 169 -5.75 -23.28 -8.84
C ASN A 169 -6.28 -24.14 -9.99
N MET A 170 -5.62 -25.26 -10.28
CA MET A 170 -6.11 -26.23 -11.28
C MET A 170 -7.46 -26.83 -10.87
N ILE A 171 -7.60 -27.22 -9.60
CA ILE A 171 -8.84 -27.75 -9.00
C ILE A 171 -9.96 -26.71 -8.99
N CYS A 172 -9.65 -25.45 -8.70
CA CYS A 172 -10.65 -24.38 -8.66
C CYS A 172 -11.08 -23.88 -10.06
N ARG A 173 -10.49 -24.35 -11.16
CA ARG A 173 -10.87 -23.92 -12.52
C ARG A 173 -12.38 -24.05 -12.84
N PRO A 174 -13.07 -25.18 -12.56
CA PRO A 174 -14.52 -25.28 -12.73
C PRO A 174 -15.30 -24.34 -11.80
N LEU A 175 -14.88 -24.20 -10.54
CA LEU A 175 -15.47 -23.26 -9.58
C LEU A 175 -15.38 -21.83 -10.12
N ASP A 176 -14.20 -21.38 -10.51
CA ASP A 176 -13.94 -20.04 -11.06
C ASP A 176 -14.80 -19.78 -12.30
N THR A 177 -14.96 -20.78 -13.17
CA THR A 177 -15.79 -20.64 -14.37
C THR A 177 -17.27 -20.43 -14.01
N GLN A 178 -17.79 -21.16 -13.02
CA GLN A 178 -19.16 -21.02 -12.56
C GLN A 178 -19.38 -19.71 -11.80
N LEU A 179 -18.45 -19.31 -10.92
CA LEU A 179 -18.54 -18.06 -10.16
C LEU A 179 -18.39 -16.82 -11.06
N VAL A 180 -17.55 -16.86 -12.11
CA VAL A 180 -17.51 -15.78 -13.11
C VAL A 180 -18.85 -15.66 -13.83
N ARG A 181 -19.50 -16.77 -14.21
CA ARG A 181 -20.83 -16.75 -14.85
C ARG A 181 -21.88 -16.18 -13.89
N LEU A 182 -21.86 -16.61 -12.63
CA LEU A 182 -22.76 -16.11 -11.58
C LEU A 182 -22.57 -14.61 -11.34
N ALA A 183 -21.32 -14.16 -11.24
CA ALA A 183 -20.97 -12.76 -11.09
C ALA A 183 -21.48 -11.93 -12.28
N LYS A 184 -21.30 -12.40 -13.51
CA LYS A 184 -21.84 -11.74 -14.72
C LYS A 184 -23.35 -11.63 -14.68
N LYS A 185 -24.07 -12.70 -14.32
CA LYS A 185 -25.53 -12.72 -14.19
C LYS A 185 -26.04 -11.61 -13.27
N PHE A 186 -25.33 -11.37 -12.16
CA PHE A 186 -25.70 -10.34 -11.18
C PHE A 186 -24.91 -9.03 -11.31
N SER A 187 -24.17 -8.84 -12.41
CA SER A 187 -23.31 -7.66 -12.68
C SER A 187 -22.34 -7.32 -11.53
N LEU A 188 -21.65 -8.35 -11.04
CA LEU A 188 -20.64 -8.27 -9.99
C LEU A 188 -19.24 -8.44 -10.60
N ASN A 189 -18.25 -7.77 -10.00
CA ASN A 189 -16.85 -8.12 -10.16
C ASN A 189 -16.54 -9.31 -9.25
N TYR A 190 -15.70 -10.23 -9.71
CA TYR A 190 -15.31 -11.42 -8.97
C TYR A 190 -13.81 -11.66 -9.09
N THR A 191 -13.17 -11.93 -7.95
CA THR A 191 -11.80 -12.45 -7.89
C THR A 191 -11.66 -13.50 -6.80
N ARG A 192 -10.60 -14.32 -6.92
CA ARG A 192 -10.20 -15.32 -5.94
C ARG A 192 -8.72 -15.22 -5.64
N TYR A 193 -8.37 -15.16 -4.36
CA TYR A 193 -7.01 -15.22 -3.86
C TYR A 193 -6.87 -16.46 -2.96
N ALA A 194 -6.42 -17.57 -3.52
CA ALA A 194 -6.42 -18.88 -2.85
C ALA A 194 -7.86 -19.28 -2.40
N ASP A 195 -8.11 -19.35 -1.10
CA ASP A 195 -9.38 -19.61 -0.44
C ASP A 195 -10.26 -18.36 -0.24
N ASP A 196 -9.66 -17.17 -0.28
CA ASP A 196 -10.38 -15.90 -0.18
C ASP A 196 -11.06 -15.56 -1.51
N ILE A 197 -12.38 -15.42 -1.49
CA ILE A 197 -13.22 -15.04 -2.62
C ILE A 197 -13.79 -13.64 -2.36
N THR A 198 -13.77 -12.78 -3.38
CA THR A 198 -14.34 -11.43 -3.30
C THR A 198 -15.30 -11.16 -4.44
N PHE A 199 -16.49 -10.67 -4.10
CA PHE A 199 -17.44 -10.08 -5.04
C PHE A 199 -17.63 -8.60 -4.74
N SER A 200 -17.88 -7.78 -5.76
CA SER A 200 -18.23 -6.38 -5.52
C SER A 200 -19.11 -5.78 -6.61
N CYS A 201 -19.85 -4.73 -6.31
CA CYS A 201 -20.64 -3.99 -7.30
C CYS A 201 -20.92 -2.53 -6.91
N ASN A 202 -21.45 -1.77 -7.88
CA ASN A 202 -21.91 -0.38 -7.74
C ASN A 202 -23.43 -0.24 -7.86
N LYS A 203 -24.16 -1.34 -7.65
CA LYS A 203 -25.64 -1.29 -7.61
C LYS A 203 -26.11 -0.54 -6.37
N SER A 204 -27.37 -0.14 -6.34
CA SER A 204 -28.02 0.44 -5.16
C SER A 204 -28.29 -0.61 -4.08
N THR A 205 -28.52 -1.87 -4.47
CA THR A 205 -28.73 -3.00 -3.57
C THR A 205 -27.83 -4.18 -3.94
N PHE A 206 -27.45 -4.97 -2.94
CA PHE A 206 -26.71 -6.21 -3.15
C PHE A 206 -27.67 -7.38 -3.48
N PRO A 207 -27.36 -8.24 -4.46
CA PRO A 207 -28.26 -9.35 -4.85
C PRO A 207 -28.46 -10.37 -3.72
N LYS A 208 -29.72 -10.63 -3.34
CA LYS A 208 -30.07 -11.57 -2.26
C LYS A 208 -29.67 -13.01 -2.57
N GLU A 209 -29.60 -13.37 -3.85
CA GLU A 209 -29.13 -14.68 -4.33
C GLU A 209 -27.64 -14.92 -4.06
N MET A 210 -26.90 -13.87 -3.73
CA MET A 210 -25.48 -13.92 -3.38
C MET A 210 -25.27 -13.86 -1.87
N ALA A 211 -25.88 -12.87 -1.20
CA ALA A 211 -25.89 -12.74 0.25
C ALA A 211 -27.01 -11.79 0.70
N TYR A 212 -27.54 -11.98 1.89
CA TYR A 212 -28.59 -11.15 2.47
C TYR A 212 -28.50 -11.16 4.01
N TYR A 213 -29.11 -10.17 4.64
CA TYR A 213 -29.34 -10.18 6.09
C TYR A 213 -30.71 -10.79 6.36
N ASP A 214 -30.78 -11.75 7.28
CA ASP A 214 -32.04 -12.33 7.74
C ASP A 214 -32.80 -11.39 8.69
N MET A 215 -33.94 -11.86 9.22
CA MET A 215 -34.79 -11.09 10.13
C MET A 215 -34.10 -10.76 11.47
N GLN A 216 -33.02 -11.47 11.82
CA GLN A 216 -32.21 -11.23 13.02
C GLN A 216 -30.93 -10.43 12.71
N GLU A 217 -30.87 -9.76 11.56
CA GLU A 217 -29.70 -9.01 11.07
C GLU A 217 -28.41 -9.85 10.96
N LYS A 218 -28.55 -11.17 10.80
CA LYS A 218 -27.42 -12.06 10.57
C LYS A 218 -27.16 -12.18 9.08
N LEU A 219 -25.88 -12.07 8.70
CA LEU A 219 -25.46 -12.24 7.32
C LEU A 219 -25.55 -13.71 6.89
N CYS A 220 -26.34 -13.97 5.86
CA CYS A 220 -26.57 -15.27 5.24
C CYS A 220 -26.03 -15.29 3.81
N ILE A 221 -25.54 -16.46 3.37
CA ILE A 221 -25.16 -16.68 1.98
C ILE A 221 -26.41 -17.02 1.17
N GLY A 222 -26.55 -16.39 0.00
CA GLY A 222 -27.64 -16.65 -0.91
C GLY A 222 -27.53 -18.02 -1.59
N LYS A 223 -28.69 -18.60 -1.92
CA LYS A 223 -28.82 -19.97 -2.45
C LYS A 223 -27.95 -20.23 -3.67
N SER A 224 -27.90 -19.30 -4.64
CA SER A 224 -27.14 -19.50 -5.87
C SER A 224 -25.63 -19.61 -5.63
N LEU A 225 -25.10 -18.82 -4.71
CA LEU A 225 -23.67 -18.86 -4.37
C LEU A 225 -23.32 -20.12 -3.58
N GLN A 226 -24.17 -20.50 -2.61
CA GLN A 226 -24.01 -21.70 -1.82
C GLN A 226 -24.00 -22.96 -2.71
N GLU A 227 -24.94 -23.07 -3.65
CA GLU A 227 -25.04 -24.21 -4.58
C GLU A 227 -23.78 -24.37 -5.44
N VAL A 228 -23.25 -23.28 -6.00
CA VAL A 228 -22.03 -23.34 -6.83
C VAL A 228 -20.83 -23.79 -6.00
N ILE A 229 -20.65 -23.27 -4.78
CA ILE A 229 -19.52 -23.63 -3.93
C ILE A 229 -19.63 -25.09 -3.48
N SER A 230 -20.81 -25.53 -3.01
CA SER A 230 -21.04 -26.91 -2.58
C SER A 230 -20.93 -27.92 -3.71
N ARG A 231 -21.42 -27.61 -4.92
CA ARG A 231 -21.28 -28.47 -6.11
C ARG A 231 -19.82 -28.70 -6.49
N ASN A 232 -18.92 -27.76 -6.18
CA ASN A 232 -17.49 -27.91 -6.43
C ASN A 232 -16.73 -28.54 -5.23
N GLY A 233 -17.45 -29.13 -4.26
CA GLY A 233 -16.84 -29.85 -3.14
C GLY A 233 -16.16 -28.93 -2.12
N PHE A 234 -16.62 -27.69 -1.99
CA PHE A 234 -16.13 -26.74 -0.99
C PHE A 234 -17.26 -26.31 -0.05
N LYS A 235 -16.88 -25.81 1.13
CA LYS A 235 -17.80 -25.28 2.13
C LYS A 235 -17.39 -23.86 2.51
N ILE A 236 -18.37 -22.99 2.69
CA ILE A 236 -18.15 -21.61 3.11
C ILE A 236 -17.95 -21.55 4.62
N ASN A 237 -16.95 -20.80 5.06
CA ASN A 237 -16.76 -20.46 6.45
C ASN A 237 -17.68 -19.30 6.85
N THR A 238 -18.86 -19.62 7.40
CA THR A 238 -19.90 -18.65 7.78
C THR A 238 -19.41 -17.58 8.76
N ASN A 239 -18.41 -17.90 9.59
CA ASN A 239 -17.83 -16.96 10.58
C ASN A 239 -16.85 -15.95 9.96
N LYS A 240 -16.56 -16.09 8.66
CA LYS A 240 -15.65 -15.23 7.91
C LYS A 240 -16.29 -14.70 6.62
N VAL A 241 -17.61 -14.63 6.61
CA VAL A 241 -18.35 -13.93 5.55
C VAL A 241 -18.56 -12.49 5.99
N PHE A 242 -18.24 -11.54 5.11
CA PHE A 242 -18.40 -10.12 5.38
C PHE A 242 -19.01 -9.42 4.18
N LEU A 243 -20.08 -8.64 4.41
CA LEU A 243 -20.67 -7.75 3.41
C LEU A 243 -20.43 -6.29 3.85
N ASN A 244 -19.51 -5.62 3.18
CA ASN A 244 -19.06 -4.27 3.51
C ASN A 244 -19.65 -3.23 2.56
N TYR A 245 -20.22 -2.18 3.14
CA TYR A 245 -20.85 -1.05 2.46
C TYR A 245 -19.84 0.09 2.26
N LYS A 246 -20.09 0.99 1.30
CA LYS A 246 -19.17 2.10 0.92
C LYS A 246 -18.83 3.08 2.04
N ASP A 247 -19.75 3.26 2.98
CA ASP A 247 -19.68 4.14 4.15
C ASP A 247 -18.83 3.55 5.29
N ARG A 248 -18.54 2.24 5.23
CA ARG A 248 -17.66 1.54 6.16
C ARG A 248 -16.31 1.22 5.52
N GLY A 249 -15.32 0.88 6.34
CA GLY A 249 -14.02 0.40 5.83
C GLY A 249 -14.19 -0.89 5.03
N GLN A 250 -13.93 -0.83 3.73
CA GLN A 250 -14.00 -1.98 2.83
C GLN A 250 -12.61 -2.56 2.62
N GLU A 251 -12.51 -3.88 2.61
CA GLU A 251 -11.24 -4.56 2.55
C GLU A 251 -11.23 -5.74 1.59
N VAL A 252 -10.10 -5.91 0.91
CA VAL A 252 -9.82 -7.07 0.06
C VAL A 252 -8.41 -7.54 0.36
N THR A 253 -8.25 -8.82 0.72
CA THR A 253 -6.94 -9.45 0.97
C THR A 253 -6.01 -8.65 1.89
N GLY A 254 -6.56 -8.04 2.96
CA GLY A 254 -5.76 -7.26 3.91
C GLY A 254 -5.63 -5.77 3.60
N LEU A 255 -6.12 -5.28 2.45
CA LEU A 255 -5.98 -3.89 2.00
C LEU A 255 -7.33 -3.18 1.98
N ILE A 256 -7.33 -1.92 2.43
CA ILE A 256 -8.50 -1.03 2.34
C ILE A 256 -8.69 -0.59 0.90
N VAL A 257 -9.92 -0.63 0.38
CA VAL A 257 -10.20 -0.39 -1.06
C VAL A 257 -11.24 0.69 -1.35
N ASN A 258 -11.78 1.39 -0.34
CA ASN A 258 -12.82 2.42 -0.54
C ASN A 258 -12.50 3.44 -1.64
N ARG A 259 -11.23 3.83 -1.80
CA ARG A 259 -10.79 4.81 -2.81
C ARG A 259 -9.69 4.25 -3.73
N PHE A 260 -8.64 3.72 -3.13
CA PHE A 260 -7.51 3.06 -3.77
C PHE A 260 -6.99 1.98 -2.81
N PRO A 261 -6.22 0.97 -3.26
CA PRO A 261 -5.66 -0.05 -2.38
C PRO A 261 -4.70 0.60 -1.39
N ASN A 262 -5.03 0.55 -0.11
CA ASN A 262 -4.28 1.18 0.96
C ASN A 262 -4.07 0.21 2.13
N LEU A 263 -3.08 0.50 2.96
CA LEU A 263 -2.84 -0.24 4.18
C LEU A 263 -3.87 0.13 5.26
N ARG A 264 -4.16 -0.82 6.14
CA ARG A 264 -4.87 -0.57 7.39
C ARG A 264 -4.08 0.43 8.26
N ARG A 265 -4.78 1.29 8.99
CA ARG A 265 -4.16 2.31 9.85
C ARG A 265 -3.31 1.67 10.95
N GLU A 266 -3.77 0.53 11.47
CA GLU A 266 -3.10 -0.24 12.52
C GLU A 266 -1.70 -0.68 12.09
N TYR A 267 -1.54 -1.07 10.82
CA TYR A 267 -0.23 -1.48 10.29
C TYR A 267 0.78 -0.32 10.29
N LEU A 268 0.34 0.88 9.93
CA LEU A 268 1.19 2.08 9.96
C LEU A 268 1.49 2.53 11.40
N LYS A 269 0.50 2.42 12.31
CA LYS A 269 0.69 2.70 13.74
C LYS A 269 1.70 1.75 14.37
N GLU A 270 1.65 0.46 14.03
CA GLU A 270 2.60 -0.55 14.50
C GLU A 270 4.03 -0.19 14.10
N ILE A 271 4.27 0.15 12.83
CA ILE A 271 5.60 0.52 12.33
C ILE A 271 6.09 1.81 13.01
N ARG A 272 5.22 2.81 13.15
CA ARG A 272 5.55 4.05 13.88
C ARG A 272 5.98 3.74 15.31
N ALA A 273 5.25 2.88 16.01
CA ALA A 273 5.56 2.49 17.38
C ALA A 273 6.87 1.72 17.47
N ILE A 274 7.11 0.78 16.55
CA ILE A 274 8.37 0.03 16.48
C ILE A 274 9.56 0.98 16.32
N LEU A 275 9.52 1.87 15.31
CA LEU A 275 10.62 2.79 15.04
C LEU A 275 10.85 3.79 16.18
N TYR A 276 9.77 4.33 16.75
CA TYR A 276 9.86 5.20 17.94
C TYR A 276 10.53 4.48 19.12
N ASN A 277 10.09 3.26 19.43
CA ASN A 277 10.66 2.49 20.54
C ASN A 277 12.12 2.12 20.29
N CYS A 278 12.50 1.79 19.05
CA CYS A 278 13.90 1.50 18.70
C CYS A 278 14.82 2.72 18.78
N ARG A 279 14.26 3.94 18.65
CA ARG A 279 15.03 5.18 18.88
C ARG A 279 15.23 5.49 20.36
N ARG A 280 14.21 5.21 21.17
CA ARG A 280 14.21 5.54 22.60
C ARG A 280 14.92 4.49 23.46
N TYR A 281 14.92 3.24 23.01
CA TYR A 281 15.45 2.08 23.73
C TYR A 281 16.38 1.29 22.81
N ASP A 282 17.14 0.34 23.38
CA ASP A 282 18.00 -0.50 22.57
C ASP A 282 17.19 -1.45 21.65
N ILE A 283 17.70 -1.64 20.44
CA ILE A 283 17.04 -2.42 19.37
C ILE A 283 16.83 -3.88 19.80
N TYR A 284 17.77 -4.46 20.55
CA TYR A 284 17.70 -5.86 20.98
C TYR A 284 16.55 -6.09 21.98
N SER A 285 16.38 -5.22 22.97
CA SER A 285 15.27 -5.27 23.92
C SER A 285 13.91 -5.13 23.21
N GLN A 286 13.83 -4.23 22.22
CA GLN A 286 12.62 -4.09 21.41
C GLN A 286 12.36 -5.33 20.55
N ALA A 287 13.40 -5.96 20.00
CA ALA A 287 13.28 -7.22 19.30
C ALA A 287 12.72 -8.32 20.21
N LYS A 288 13.22 -8.45 21.45
CA LYS A 288 12.69 -9.42 22.43
C LYS A 288 11.23 -9.16 22.79
N LYS A 289 10.85 -7.89 22.98
CA LYS A 289 9.45 -7.51 23.24
C LYS A 289 8.55 -7.88 22.07
N TYR A 290 8.96 -7.52 20.85
CA TYR A 290 8.24 -7.88 19.63
C TYR A 290 8.09 -9.39 19.46
N ILE A 291 9.12 -10.18 19.80
CA ILE A 291 9.07 -11.64 19.76
C ILE A 291 8.00 -12.21 20.69
N LYS A 292 7.91 -11.68 21.92
CA LYS A 292 6.94 -12.10 22.93
C LYS A 292 5.50 -11.73 22.57
N GLU A 293 5.30 -10.54 22.03
CA GLU A 293 3.97 -10.01 21.68
C GLU A 293 3.47 -10.53 20.32
N SER A 294 4.37 -10.87 19.40
CA SER A 294 4.01 -11.32 18.07
C SER A 294 3.56 -12.79 18.06
N SER A 295 2.32 -13.01 17.64
CA SER A 295 1.75 -14.35 17.46
C SER A 295 2.40 -15.18 16.34
N TYR A 296 3.33 -14.60 15.58
CA TYR A 296 3.91 -15.19 14.36
C TYR A 296 5.42 -15.39 14.44
N THR A 297 6.02 -15.23 15.62
CA THR A 297 7.46 -15.44 15.76
C THR A 297 7.81 -16.90 15.53
N ASN A 298 8.80 -17.13 14.65
CA ASN A 298 9.33 -18.47 14.40
C ASN A 298 9.82 -19.09 15.71
N LYS A 299 9.44 -20.34 16.02
CA LYS A 299 9.86 -21.06 17.24
C LYS A 299 11.37 -21.07 17.43
N ASN A 300 12.14 -21.13 16.35
CA ASN A 300 13.60 -21.06 16.43
C ASN A 300 14.08 -19.68 16.90
N ILE A 301 13.50 -18.60 16.38
CA ILE A 301 13.81 -17.23 16.82
C ILE A 301 13.42 -17.05 18.29
N MET A 302 12.27 -17.59 18.69
CA MET A 302 11.84 -17.56 20.08
C MET A 302 12.85 -18.27 21.00
N ARG A 303 13.32 -19.46 20.63
CA ARG A 303 14.35 -20.19 21.38
C ARG A 303 15.68 -19.43 21.43
N ILE A 304 16.16 -18.91 20.30
CA ILE A 304 17.41 -18.15 20.23
C ILE A 304 17.31 -16.88 21.09
N SER A 305 16.15 -16.22 21.12
CA SER A 305 15.94 -15.03 21.95
C SER A 305 16.00 -15.27 23.46
N MET A 306 15.94 -16.53 23.90
CA MET A 306 16.11 -16.88 25.32
C MET A 306 17.59 -17.03 25.70
N LEU A 307 18.49 -17.13 24.72
CA LEU A 307 19.93 -17.22 24.92
C LEU A 307 20.53 -15.81 25.03
N GLU A 308 21.46 -15.61 25.97
CA GLU A 308 22.08 -14.31 26.24
C GLU A 308 23.50 -14.15 25.66
N ASP A 309 23.97 -15.13 24.90
CA ASP A 309 25.29 -15.09 24.27
C ASP A 309 25.35 -14.08 23.11
N LYS A 310 26.56 -13.59 22.81
CA LYS A 310 26.81 -12.55 21.80
C LYS A 310 26.27 -12.94 20.42
N LYS A 311 26.43 -14.21 20.02
CA LYS A 311 26.02 -14.70 18.70
C LYS A 311 24.50 -14.73 18.58
N SER A 312 23.79 -15.17 19.61
CA SER A 312 22.33 -15.15 19.65
C SER A 312 21.78 -13.72 19.59
N LYS A 313 22.39 -12.77 20.31
CA LYS A 313 22.01 -11.34 20.25
C LYS A 313 22.12 -10.77 18.83
N GLU A 314 23.21 -11.07 18.14
CA GLU A 314 23.44 -10.64 16.75
C GLU A 314 22.41 -11.24 15.78
N ILE A 315 22.08 -12.54 15.93
CA ILE A 315 21.04 -13.20 15.13
C ILE A 315 19.68 -12.53 15.31
N ILE A 316 19.29 -12.23 16.55
CA ILE A 316 18.01 -11.58 16.85
C ILE A 316 17.99 -10.14 16.32
N TYR A 317 19.08 -9.41 16.47
CA TYR A 317 19.23 -8.06 15.91
C TYR A 317 19.02 -8.07 14.39
N ASN A 318 19.75 -8.92 13.68
CA ASN A 318 19.67 -9.01 12.21
C ASN A 318 18.30 -9.51 11.74
N TRP A 319 17.69 -10.45 12.47
CA TRP A 319 16.32 -10.88 12.19
C TRP A 319 15.33 -9.72 12.34
N PHE A 320 15.41 -8.95 13.42
CA PHE A 320 14.49 -7.86 13.69
C PHE A 320 14.66 -6.70 12.72
N LYS A 321 15.91 -6.38 12.34
CA LYS A 321 16.23 -5.47 11.24
C LYS A 321 15.49 -5.89 9.97
N ASN A 322 15.58 -7.16 9.57
CA ASN A 322 14.85 -7.67 8.39
C ASN A 322 13.32 -7.58 8.53
N VAL A 323 12.77 -7.74 9.73
CA VAL A 323 11.34 -7.54 9.99
C VAL A 323 10.93 -6.09 9.70
N ILE A 324 11.67 -5.11 10.24
CA ILE A 324 11.40 -3.68 10.02
C ILE A 324 11.53 -3.33 8.53
N ILE A 325 12.60 -3.79 7.88
CA ILE A 325 12.83 -3.58 6.45
C ILE A 325 11.68 -4.14 5.61
N GLY A 326 11.27 -5.38 5.88
CA GLY A 326 10.18 -6.05 5.18
C GLY A 326 8.85 -5.28 5.33
N LYS A 327 8.56 -4.79 6.54
CA LYS A 327 7.37 -3.97 6.82
C LYS A 327 7.36 -2.67 6.03
N ILE A 328 8.49 -1.95 5.98
CA ILE A 328 8.60 -0.69 5.22
C ILE A 328 8.54 -0.96 3.70
N ARG A 329 9.20 -2.01 3.19
CA ARG A 329 9.09 -2.42 1.79
C ARG A 329 7.66 -2.72 1.39
N PHE A 330 6.88 -3.33 2.28
CA PHE A 330 5.46 -3.58 2.04
C PHE A 330 4.66 -2.28 1.89
N ILE A 331 4.94 -1.25 2.69
CA ILE A 331 4.37 0.10 2.48
C ILE A 331 4.69 0.60 1.08
N GLY A 332 5.94 0.54 0.67
CA GLY A 332 6.38 0.99 -0.65
C GLY A 332 5.73 0.21 -1.80
N ASN A 333 5.48 -1.09 -1.61
CA ASN A 333 4.79 -1.92 -2.61
C ASN A 333 3.31 -1.50 -2.77
N ILE A 334 2.63 -1.22 -1.66
CA ILE A 334 1.20 -0.85 -1.69
C ILE A 334 0.98 0.60 -2.12
N ARG A 335 1.64 1.55 -1.43
CA ARG A 335 1.46 3.00 -1.60
C ARG A 335 2.39 3.63 -2.63
N GLY A 336 3.40 2.91 -3.11
CA GLY A 336 4.46 3.45 -3.96
C GLY A 336 5.66 3.95 -3.15
N LYS A 337 6.85 3.91 -3.77
CA LYS A 337 8.11 4.37 -3.15
C LYS A 337 8.21 5.89 -3.04
N GLU A 338 7.38 6.63 -3.79
CA GLU A 338 7.28 8.10 -3.72
C GLU A 338 6.33 8.56 -2.60
N SER A 339 5.59 7.65 -1.95
CA SER A 339 4.63 8.03 -0.91
C SER A 339 5.38 8.65 0.29
N PRO A 340 4.97 9.84 0.80
CA PRO A 340 5.62 10.49 1.95
C PRO A 340 5.76 9.58 3.17
N CYS A 341 4.75 8.74 3.42
CA CYS A 341 4.77 7.75 4.49
C CYS A 341 5.87 6.69 4.33
N TYR A 342 6.13 6.22 3.10
CA TYR A 342 7.23 5.28 2.85
C TYR A 342 8.57 5.98 3.01
N ILE A 343 8.74 7.16 2.40
CA ILE A 343 9.98 7.94 2.47
C ILE A 343 10.34 8.24 3.93
N LYS A 344 9.38 8.71 4.73
CA LYS A 344 9.56 8.98 6.16
C LYS A 344 10.12 7.78 6.91
N TYR A 345 9.46 6.62 6.83
CA TYR A 345 9.88 5.43 7.55
C TYR A 345 11.17 4.81 7.00
N ALA A 346 11.40 4.89 5.70
CA ALA A 346 12.63 4.41 5.08
C ALA A 346 13.84 5.24 5.52
N LEU A 347 13.73 6.57 5.58
CA LEU A 347 14.77 7.45 6.13
C LEU A 347 15.00 7.19 7.62
N GLU A 348 13.93 7.04 8.40
CA GLU A 348 14.02 6.71 9.82
C GLU A 348 14.72 5.36 10.04
N CYS A 349 14.47 4.37 9.17
CA CYS A 349 15.13 3.07 9.21
C CYS A 349 16.61 3.16 8.83
N ASN A 350 16.98 3.90 7.78
CA ASN A 350 18.38 4.14 7.44
C ASN A 350 19.13 4.79 8.62
N LYS A 351 18.54 5.82 9.25
CA LYS A 351 19.12 6.48 10.44
C LYS A 351 19.23 5.53 11.63
N LEU A 352 18.23 4.68 11.86
CA LEU A 352 18.20 3.74 12.98
C LEU A 352 19.34 2.70 12.92
N PHE A 353 19.70 2.27 11.72
CA PHE A 353 20.70 1.23 11.50
C PHE A 353 22.05 1.76 11.00
N ASP A 354 22.17 3.09 10.82
CA ASP A 354 23.33 3.76 10.25
C ASP A 354 23.82 3.11 8.93
N GLU A 355 22.87 2.78 8.06
CA GLU A 355 23.13 2.08 6.80
C GLU A 355 22.17 2.57 5.71
N GLU A 356 22.65 2.68 4.46
CA GLU A 356 21.81 2.98 3.29
C GLU A 356 21.01 1.74 2.84
N ILE A 357 20.07 1.30 3.67
CA ILE A 357 19.22 0.13 3.40
C ILE A 357 18.21 0.44 2.29
N PHE A 358 17.63 1.63 2.33
CA PHE A 358 16.70 2.15 1.35
C PHE A 358 17.36 3.28 0.58
N LYS A 359 17.64 3.04 -0.70
CA LYS A 359 18.02 4.11 -1.62
C LYS A 359 16.81 5.01 -1.86
N ILE A 360 16.82 6.17 -1.23
CA ILE A 360 15.79 7.20 -1.43
C ILE A 360 16.33 8.19 -2.44
N ILE A 361 15.82 8.12 -3.66
CA ILE A 361 16.09 9.15 -4.66
C ILE A 361 15.11 10.28 -4.34
N LYS A 362 15.48 11.17 -3.42
CA LYS A 362 14.79 12.46 -3.33
C LYS A 362 15.11 13.20 -4.61
N SER A 363 14.10 13.63 -5.35
CA SER A 363 14.33 14.51 -6.49
C SER A 363 14.92 15.83 -5.96
N LYS A 364 15.83 16.47 -6.71
CA LYS A 364 16.32 17.83 -6.38
C LYS A 364 15.16 18.80 -6.12
N SER A 365 14.05 18.61 -6.85
CA SER A 365 12.79 19.32 -6.65
C SER A 365 12.24 19.16 -5.23
N GLN A 366 12.20 17.93 -4.70
CA GLN A 366 11.68 17.68 -3.37
C GLN A 366 12.56 18.31 -2.27
N GLU A 367 13.88 18.26 -2.45
CA GLU A 367 14.80 18.92 -1.52
C GLU A 367 14.65 20.45 -1.54
N LEU A 368 14.47 21.04 -2.72
CA LEU A 368 14.16 22.46 -2.86
C LEU A 368 12.87 22.82 -2.13
N ILE A 369 11.79 22.07 -2.34
CA ILE A 369 10.49 22.29 -1.71
C ILE A 369 10.58 22.18 -0.18
N GLU A 370 11.22 21.12 0.34
CA GLU A 370 11.43 20.91 1.78
C GLU A 370 12.22 22.05 2.45
N ASN A 371 13.04 22.78 1.68
CA ASN A 371 13.86 23.88 2.19
C ASN A 371 13.25 25.28 1.96
N THR A 372 12.12 25.38 1.26
CA THR A 372 11.54 26.66 0.80
C THR A 372 10.09 26.86 1.19
N VAL A 373 9.41 25.82 1.66
CA VAL A 373 8.06 25.87 2.21
C VAL A 373 8.14 25.71 3.72
N PHE A 374 7.42 26.56 4.45
CA PHE A 374 7.52 26.75 5.88
C PHE A 374 6.15 26.57 6.54
N VAL A 375 6.18 26.15 7.81
CA VAL A 375 5.03 26.27 8.71
C VAL A 375 4.97 27.71 9.18
N VAL A 376 3.80 28.34 9.12
CA VAL A 376 3.52 29.65 9.73
C VAL A 376 2.67 29.43 10.97
N LYS A 377 3.07 29.99 12.11
CA LYS A 377 2.38 29.83 13.38
C LYS A 377 2.42 31.12 14.21
N ILE A 378 1.32 31.41 14.89
CA ILE A 378 1.27 32.36 16.01
C ILE A 378 0.61 31.69 17.20
N GLU A 379 1.20 31.87 18.39
CA GLU A 379 0.68 31.38 19.65
C GLU A 379 0.84 32.48 20.70
N LYS A 380 -0.20 33.30 20.87
CA LYS A 380 -0.25 34.39 21.87
C LYS A 380 -1.58 34.34 22.61
N GLY A 381 -1.52 34.10 23.92
CA GLY A 381 -2.72 34.01 24.78
C GLY A 381 -3.68 32.90 24.29
N SER A 382 -4.91 33.28 23.94
CA SER A 382 -5.94 32.38 23.40
C SER A 382 -5.91 32.26 21.86
N LYS A 383 -5.07 33.02 21.15
CA LYS A 383 -5.02 33.04 19.68
C LYS A 383 -4.01 32.02 19.15
N TYR A 384 -4.52 31.00 18.48
CA TYR A 384 -3.72 29.98 17.77
C TYR A 384 -4.10 29.99 16.29
N ILE A 385 -3.17 30.37 15.43
CA ILE A 385 -3.34 30.30 13.97
C ILE A 385 -2.15 29.58 13.38
N GLN A 386 -2.44 28.70 12.42
CA GLN A 386 -1.43 27.90 11.74
C GLN A 386 -1.75 27.81 10.26
N GLY A 387 -0.72 27.94 9.44
CA GLY A 387 -0.81 27.73 8.00
C GLY A 387 0.53 27.39 7.40
N SER A 388 0.60 27.55 6.09
CA SER A 388 1.80 27.33 5.29
C SER A 388 2.24 28.62 4.63
N GLY A 389 3.52 28.71 4.30
CA GLY A 389 4.04 29.83 3.52
C GLY A 389 5.30 29.41 2.79
N PHE A 390 5.76 30.23 1.85
CA PHE A 390 6.93 29.91 1.05
C PHE A 390 7.68 31.17 0.65
N PHE A 391 8.96 31.03 0.29
CA PHE A 391 9.82 32.17 -0.03
C PHE A 391 10.11 32.26 -1.54
N ILE A 392 9.84 33.44 -2.13
CA ILE A 392 10.22 33.80 -3.50
C ILE A 392 11.29 34.90 -3.44
N LYS A 393 12.40 34.70 -4.16
CA LYS A 393 13.60 35.55 -4.11
C LYS A 393 13.32 37.05 -4.24
N ASP A 394 12.51 37.43 -5.21
CA ASP A 394 12.31 38.83 -5.61
C ASP A 394 11.00 39.43 -5.07
N LEU A 395 10.23 38.66 -4.29
CA LEU A 395 8.96 39.09 -3.70
C LEU A 395 9.09 39.16 -2.18
N GLY A 396 9.52 38.07 -1.56
CA GLY A 396 9.55 37.89 -0.12
C GLY A 396 8.91 36.58 0.31
N PHE A 397 8.52 36.51 1.57
CA PHE A 397 7.76 35.39 2.11
C PHE A 397 6.28 35.58 1.81
N VAL A 398 5.68 34.59 1.18
CA VAL A 398 4.28 34.60 0.72
C VAL A 398 3.48 33.61 1.56
N THR A 399 2.31 34.02 2.02
CA THR A 399 1.31 33.18 2.68
C THR A 399 -0.10 33.74 2.43
N SER A 400 -1.13 33.11 2.97
CA SER A 400 -2.51 33.61 2.89
C SER A 400 -2.75 34.68 3.96
N MET A 401 -3.62 35.65 3.65
CA MET A 401 -3.93 36.74 4.59
C MET A 401 -4.67 36.22 5.82
N HIS A 402 -5.58 35.26 5.66
CA HIS A 402 -6.27 34.67 6.81
C HIS A 402 -5.35 33.87 7.75
N VAL A 403 -4.17 33.45 7.29
CA VAL A 403 -3.13 32.81 8.14
C VAL A 403 -2.38 33.87 8.95
N THR A 404 -2.35 35.10 8.46
CA THR A 404 -1.66 36.25 9.06
C THR A 404 -2.59 37.48 9.17
N PRO A 405 -3.73 37.37 9.89
CA PRO A 405 -4.78 38.39 9.84
C PRO A 405 -4.40 39.71 10.52
N ASP A 406 -3.40 39.70 11.41
CA ASP A 406 -2.95 40.91 12.12
C ASP A 406 -1.60 41.35 11.53
N ILE A 407 -1.62 42.32 10.63
CA ILE A 407 -0.43 42.74 9.88
C ILE A 407 0.68 43.35 10.74
N ASP A 408 0.34 43.86 11.93
CA ASP A 408 1.28 44.46 12.89
C ASP A 408 1.94 43.43 13.82
N GLU A 409 1.53 42.16 13.74
CA GLU A 409 2.06 41.09 14.58
C GLU A 409 3.25 40.37 13.95
N THR A 410 4.10 39.79 14.80
CA THR A 410 5.20 38.93 14.37
C THR A 410 4.75 37.47 14.35
N TYR A 411 5.00 36.79 13.23
CA TYR A 411 4.68 35.37 13.06
C TYR A 411 5.93 34.52 13.06
N ASP A 412 5.84 33.36 13.72
CA ASP A 412 6.90 32.37 13.74
C ASP A 412 6.80 31.49 12.50
N VAL A 413 7.90 31.41 11.73
CA VAL A 413 7.98 30.52 10.57
C VAL A 413 9.18 29.58 10.68
N PHE A 414 8.99 28.30 10.40
CA PHE A 414 10.03 27.30 10.57
C PHE A 414 9.86 26.11 9.64
N THR A 415 10.97 25.39 9.39
CA THR A 415 10.98 24.11 8.68
C THR A 415 11.16 22.95 9.67
N PRO A 416 10.35 21.87 9.64
CA PRO A 416 10.48 20.70 10.51
C PRO A 416 11.68 19.78 10.24
N LYS A 417 12.65 20.22 9.42
CA LYS A 417 13.76 19.39 8.93
C LYS A 417 14.88 19.21 9.97
N GLU A 418 14.97 20.09 10.96
CA GLU A 418 16.02 20.11 11.98
C GLU A 418 15.47 19.70 13.36
N ASP A 419 16.27 18.99 14.17
CA ASP A 419 15.91 18.60 15.56
C ASP A 419 15.66 19.85 16.45
N ILE A 420 16.18 21.00 16.03
CA ILE A 420 15.90 22.33 16.55
C ILE A 420 15.27 23.14 15.40
N PRO A 421 13.99 23.58 15.50
CA PRO A 421 13.37 24.34 14.43
C PRO A 421 14.16 25.62 14.16
N ARG A 422 14.62 25.84 12.91
CA ARG A 422 15.15 27.12 12.48
C ARG A 422 14.01 28.14 12.46
N LYS A 423 13.85 28.82 13.60
CA LYS A 423 12.79 29.80 13.83
C LYS A 423 13.16 31.11 13.13
N LEU A 424 12.38 31.48 12.14
CA LEU A 424 12.44 32.77 11.47
C LEU A 424 11.22 33.58 11.90
N CYS A 425 11.32 34.91 11.86
CA CYS A 425 10.20 35.80 12.14
C CYS A 425 9.84 36.57 10.87
N LEU A 426 8.54 36.57 10.54
CA LEU A 426 7.98 37.51 9.58
C LEU A 426 7.96 38.90 10.21
N PHE A 427 8.38 39.89 9.44
CA PHE A 427 8.33 41.30 9.82
C PHE A 427 8.09 42.13 8.57
N ASN A 428 7.63 43.38 8.75
CA ASN A 428 7.41 44.32 7.65
C ASN A 428 6.46 43.75 6.57
N ASN A 429 5.15 43.85 6.80
CA ASN A 429 4.17 43.51 5.78
C ASN A 429 4.39 44.43 4.56
N LYS A 430 4.80 43.84 3.44
CA LYS A 430 5.09 44.55 2.20
C LYS A 430 3.81 44.83 1.43
N ALA A 431 3.00 43.81 1.25
CA ALA A 431 1.76 43.84 0.49
C ALA A 431 0.80 42.82 1.09
N ASN A 432 -0.49 43.12 1.06
CA ASN A 432 -1.53 42.17 1.38
C ASN A 432 -2.81 42.54 0.62
N ASN A 433 -3.71 41.57 0.47
CA ASN A 433 -5.03 41.79 -0.10
C ASN A 433 -6.00 40.75 0.46
N GLN A 434 -7.09 41.24 1.06
CA GLN A 434 -8.10 40.39 1.70
C GLN A 434 -8.97 39.65 0.68
N GLU A 435 -9.24 40.26 -0.48
CA GLU A 435 -10.09 39.69 -1.53
C GLU A 435 -9.36 38.58 -2.30
N LEU A 436 -8.07 38.80 -2.60
CA LEU A 436 -7.20 37.78 -3.20
C LEU A 436 -6.64 36.80 -2.15
N ASP A 437 -6.75 37.09 -0.86
CA ASP A 437 -6.29 36.28 0.26
C ASP A 437 -4.79 35.94 0.24
N TYR A 438 -3.96 36.98 0.17
CA TYR A 438 -2.50 36.85 0.27
C TYR A 438 -1.87 37.91 1.17
N SER A 439 -0.73 37.56 1.77
CA SER A 439 0.18 38.47 2.47
C SER A 439 1.62 38.20 2.10
N ILE A 440 2.41 39.27 1.96
CA ILE A 440 3.84 39.23 1.62
C ILE A 440 4.62 39.94 2.71
N TYR A 441 5.63 39.28 3.24
CA TYR A 441 6.49 39.78 4.34
C TYR A 441 7.97 39.70 3.98
N ASP A 442 8.77 40.50 4.69
CA ASP A 442 10.20 40.28 4.79
C ASP A 442 10.54 39.25 5.89
N LEU A 443 11.66 38.54 5.71
CA LEU A 443 12.20 37.60 6.71
C LEU A 443 13.38 38.22 7.43
N LYS A 444 13.35 38.25 8.76
CA LYS A 444 14.40 38.91 9.55
C LYS A 444 15.79 38.32 9.28
N ASN A 445 15.83 37.01 9.00
CA ASN A 445 17.01 36.27 8.58
C ASN A 445 16.67 35.46 7.32
N PRO A 446 16.86 36.01 6.10
CA PRO A 446 16.45 35.35 4.87
C PRO A 446 17.20 34.04 4.63
N THR A 447 16.52 33.07 4.04
CA THR A 447 17.09 31.78 3.63
C THR A 447 17.82 31.91 2.28
N SER A 448 18.87 31.11 2.06
CA SER A 448 19.54 31.02 0.76
C SER A 448 18.73 30.21 -0.27
N ASN A 449 17.71 29.47 0.18
CA ASN A 449 16.83 28.67 -0.68
C ASN A 449 15.56 29.46 -1.00
N TYR A 450 15.15 29.47 -2.27
CA TYR A 450 13.97 30.17 -2.75
C TYR A 450 13.30 29.41 -3.90
N LEU A 451 12.00 29.59 -4.05
CA LEU A 451 11.28 29.17 -5.24
C LEU A 451 11.35 30.27 -6.30
N LYS A 452 11.33 29.86 -7.57
CA LYS A 452 11.23 30.77 -8.70
C LYS A 452 9.76 31.09 -8.97
N LEU A 453 9.51 32.33 -9.38
CA LEU A 453 8.21 32.74 -9.90
C LEU A 453 7.98 32.06 -11.26
N GLY A 454 6.82 31.44 -11.44
CA GLY A 454 6.36 30.89 -12.71
C GLY A 454 5.35 31.81 -13.39
N ASP A 455 4.81 31.33 -14.50
CA ASP A 455 3.73 32.00 -15.23
C ASP A 455 2.40 31.27 -15.04
N SER A 456 1.38 32.01 -14.60
CA SER A 456 0.01 31.56 -14.40
C SER A 456 -1.01 32.28 -15.28
N SER A 457 -0.55 33.10 -16.24
CA SER A 457 -1.45 33.81 -17.17
C SER A 457 -2.19 32.87 -18.12
N ASN A 458 -1.62 31.70 -18.45
CA ASN A 458 -2.16 30.75 -19.44
C ASN A 458 -2.27 29.32 -18.89
N LEU A 459 -2.94 29.12 -17.76
CA LEU A 459 -3.17 27.80 -17.18
C LEU A 459 -4.38 27.09 -17.82
N ASN A 460 -4.25 25.79 -18.09
CA ASN A 460 -5.30 24.97 -18.71
C ASN A 460 -5.78 23.84 -17.78
N ILE A 461 -7.03 23.43 -17.97
CA ILE A 461 -7.57 22.21 -17.33
C ILE A 461 -6.75 21.01 -17.83
N GLY A 462 -6.29 20.18 -16.90
CA GLY A 462 -5.40 19.04 -17.16
C GLY A 462 -3.91 19.34 -16.99
N ASP A 463 -3.52 20.61 -16.81
CA ASP A 463 -2.12 20.95 -16.57
C ASP A 463 -1.63 20.30 -15.27
N ARG A 464 -0.44 19.70 -15.36
CA ARG A 464 0.17 19.00 -14.23
C ARG A 464 0.77 20.00 -13.24
N ILE A 465 0.45 19.78 -11.98
CA ILE A 465 0.86 20.64 -10.88
C ILE A 465 1.36 19.83 -9.69
N THR A 466 2.08 20.49 -8.79
CA THR A 466 2.48 19.97 -7.49
C THR A 466 1.99 20.91 -6.40
N VAL A 467 1.24 20.38 -5.43
CA VAL A 467 0.71 21.12 -4.27
C VAL A 467 1.60 20.83 -3.07
N CYS A 468 2.09 21.89 -2.41
CA CYS A 468 3.09 21.83 -1.35
C CYS A 468 2.69 22.66 -0.13
N GLY A 469 2.66 22.06 1.07
CA GLY A 469 2.35 22.78 2.31
C GLY A 469 2.35 21.89 3.56
N TYR A 470 1.93 22.44 4.68
CA TYR A 470 1.89 21.82 6.01
C TYR A 470 0.47 21.86 6.58
N PRO A 471 -0.43 20.93 6.18
CA PRO A 471 -1.78 20.87 6.72
C PRO A 471 -1.76 20.49 8.20
N MET A 472 -2.28 21.37 9.07
CA MET A 472 -2.43 21.13 10.52
C MET A 472 -1.18 20.49 11.15
N TYR A 473 -0.01 21.11 10.93
CA TYR A 473 1.26 20.49 11.29
C TYR A 473 1.36 20.21 12.80
N ASP A 474 1.71 18.97 13.13
CA ASP A 474 2.13 18.54 14.47
C ASP A 474 3.64 18.23 14.51
N LYS A 475 4.23 18.25 15.71
CA LYS A 475 5.66 17.99 15.90
C LYS A 475 6.05 16.64 15.28
N GLY A 476 6.93 16.68 14.28
CA GLY A 476 7.44 15.50 13.57
C GLY A 476 6.69 15.15 12.28
N ASP A 477 5.77 16.00 11.83
CA ASP A 477 5.17 15.90 10.51
C ASP A 477 6.12 16.34 9.39
N SER A 478 5.96 15.71 8.23
CA SER A 478 6.68 16.01 7.00
C SER A 478 5.82 16.87 6.09
N ILE A 479 6.46 17.65 5.22
CA ILE A 479 5.74 18.43 4.20
C ILE A 479 4.78 17.56 3.40
N TYR A 480 3.59 18.09 3.15
CA TYR A 480 2.62 17.52 2.24
C TYR A 480 2.99 17.94 0.82
N ILE A 481 3.39 16.97 0.00
CA ILE A 481 3.65 17.14 -1.43
C ILE A 481 2.74 16.17 -2.18
N GLN A 482 1.92 16.68 -3.09
CA GLN A 482 1.07 15.88 -3.96
C GLN A 482 1.11 16.38 -5.39
N ASN A 483 1.36 15.46 -6.32
CA ASN A 483 1.23 15.72 -7.74
C ASN A 483 -0.24 15.60 -8.16
N GLY A 484 -0.63 16.43 -9.13
CA GLY A 484 -1.99 16.55 -9.58
C GLY A 484 -2.19 17.23 -10.90
N GLU A 485 -3.44 17.54 -11.17
CA GLU A 485 -3.86 18.32 -12.33
C GLU A 485 -4.89 19.38 -11.94
N ILE A 486 -4.90 20.47 -12.71
CA ILE A 486 -5.96 21.47 -12.68
C ILE A 486 -7.25 20.83 -13.19
N THR A 487 -8.32 20.91 -12.41
CA THR A 487 -9.60 20.27 -12.75
C THR A 487 -10.63 21.24 -13.29
N ASN A 488 -10.61 22.49 -12.83
CA ASN A 488 -11.57 23.50 -13.26
C ASN A 488 -11.03 24.91 -12.97
N LEU A 489 -11.62 25.91 -13.62
CA LEU A 489 -11.46 27.32 -13.31
C LEU A 489 -12.80 27.84 -12.81
N LYS A 490 -12.83 28.34 -11.58
CA LYS A 490 -13.98 29.00 -10.97
C LYS A 490 -13.67 30.47 -10.72
N LYS A 491 -14.71 31.29 -10.63
CA LYS A 491 -14.62 32.65 -10.08
C LYS A 491 -15.23 32.63 -8.68
N ASP A 492 -14.55 33.24 -7.73
CA ASP A 492 -15.06 33.43 -6.37
C ASP A 492 -16.11 34.56 -6.33
N TYR A 493 -16.81 34.70 -5.21
CA TYR A 493 -17.84 35.74 -4.97
C TYR A 493 -17.31 37.17 -5.17
N PHE A 494 -16.00 37.39 -4.97
CA PHE A 494 -15.31 38.66 -5.17
C PHE A 494 -14.63 38.79 -6.56
N GLY A 495 -14.93 37.91 -7.51
CA GLY A 495 -14.43 38.00 -8.89
C GLY A 495 -13.02 37.43 -9.12
N SER A 496 -12.31 37.03 -8.07
CA SER A 496 -10.99 36.40 -8.12
C SER A 496 -11.03 35.05 -8.86
N ARG A 497 -10.06 34.82 -9.74
CA ARG A 497 -9.89 33.53 -10.44
C ARG A 497 -9.35 32.49 -9.45
N ILE A 498 -10.05 31.36 -9.32
CA ILE A 498 -9.60 30.23 -8.51
C ILE A 498 -9.56 28.97 -9.37
N TYR A 499 -8.37 28.36 -9.47
CA TYR A 499 -8.23 27.06 -10.10
C TYR A 499 -8.43 25.95 -9.08
N THR A 500 -9.36 25.03 -9.36
CA THR A 500 -9.54 23.83 -8.55
C THR A 500 -8.58 22.74 -9.00
N VAL A 501 -8.22 21.85 -8.07
CA VAL A 501 -7.23 20.81 -8.32
C VAL A 501 -7.81 19.43 -8.04
N SER A 502 -7.23 18.39 -8.64
CA SER A 502 -7.66 16.99 -8.45
C SER A 502 -7.42 16.46 -7.02
N GLN A 503 -6.62 17.18 -6.23
CA GLN A 503 -6.21 16.88 -4.87
C GLN A 503 -7.21 17.50 -3.90
N ARG A 504 -7.53 16.78 -2.81
CA ARG A 504 -8.23 17.42 -1.69
C ARG A 504 -7.24 18.31 -0.94
N LEU A 505 -7.53 19.60 -0.88
CA LEU A 505 -6.81 20.55 -0.04
C LEU A 505 -7.31 20.37 1.40
N ILE A 506 -6.39 20.13 2.33
CA ILE A 506 -6.70 19.86 3.74
C ILE A 506 -6.54 21.17 4.51
N HIS A 507 -7.36 21.40 5.53
CA HIS A 507 -7.26 22.58 6.38
C HIS A 507 -5.82 22.77 6.94
N GLY A 508 -5.39 24.02 7.10
CA GLY A 508 -4.03 24.40 7.51
C GLY A 508 -2.98 24.37 6.40
N ILE A 509 -3.31 23.88 5.19
CA ILE A 509 -2.40 23.95 4.03
C ILE A 509 -2.39 25.33 3.37
N SER A 510 -3.34 26.20 3.72
CA SER A 510 -3.50 27.53 3.14
C SER A 510 -2.22 28.35 3.24
N GLY A 511 -1.97 29.15 2.20
CA GLY A 511 -0.72 29.88 2.02
C GLY A 511 0.44 29.02 1.49
N GLY A 512 0.25 27.71 1.32
CA GLY A 512 1.23 26.85 0.65
C GLY A 512 1.34 27.11 -0.85
N ALA A 513 2.33 26.50 -1.50
CA ALA A 513 2.66 26.75 -2.89
C ALA A 513 2.00 25.74 -3.85
N VAL A 514 1.59 26.22 -5.03
CA VAL A 514 1.29 25.39 -6.20
C VAL A 514 2.37 25.61 -7.25
N LEU A 515 2.98 24.52 -7.73
CA LEU A 515 4.10 24.53 -8.65
C LEU A 515 3.75 23.89 -9.99
N ASN A 516 4.31 24.43 -11.08
CA ASN A 516 4.29 23.79 -12.40
C ASN A 516 5.31 22.64 -12.48
N THR A 517 5.42 22.01 -13.66
CA THR A 517 6.37 20.90 -13.91
C THR A 517 7.85 21.31 -13.84
N ASN A 518 8.15 22.61 -13.91
CA ASN A 518 9.50 23.17 -13.77
C ASN A 518 9.85 23.54 -12.32
N ASN A 519 8.96 23.27 -11.36
CA ASN A 519 9.04 23.70 -9.96
C ASN A 519 8.98 25.23 -9.76
N GLU A 520 8.31 25.94 -10.66
CA GLU A 520 8.08 27.37 -10.54
C GLU A 520 6.68 27.61 -9.93
N VAL A 521 6.57 28.61 -9.07
CA VAL A 521 5.32 28.96 -8.37
C VAL A 521 4.33 29.51 -9.38
N ILE A 522 3.16 28.88 -9.47
CA ILE A 522 2.04 29.35 -10.30
C ILE A 522 0.81 29.74 -9.47
N GLY A 523 0.84 29.50 -8.15
CA GLY A 523 -0.25 29.96 -7.28
C GLY A 523 -0.05 29.72 -5.79
N ILE A 524 -0.97 30.32 -5.02
CA ILE A 524 -1.05 30.26 -3.56
C ILE A 524 -2.28 29.43 -3.19
N ILE A 525 -2.12 28.42 -2.35
CA ILE A 525 -3.23 27.54 -1.96
C ILE A 525 -4.25 28.30 -1.11
N LYS A 526 -5.53 28.23 -1.52
CA LYS A 526 -6.70 28.70 -0.77
C LYS A 526 -7.51 27.48 -0.33
N ALA A 527 -7.43 27.14 0.96
CA ALA A 527 -8.30 26.17 1.61
C ALA A 527 -9.14 26.91 2.67
N GLY A 528 -10.47 26.81 2.59
CA GLY A 528 -11.39 27.58 3.43
C GLY A 528 -11.15 27.51 4.95
N ALA A 529 -11.69 28.49 5.67
CA ALA A 529 -11.75 28.52 7.12
C ALA A 529 -12.86 27.59 7.66
N GLU A 530 -12.68 27.00 8.84
CA GLU A 530 -13.79 26.36 9.57
C GLU A 530 -14.54 27.46 10.35
N ASN A 531 -15.81 27.70 10.02
CA ASN A 531 -16.82 28.07 11.02
C ASN A 531 -17.68 26.83 11.26
N MET A 532 -17.75 26.35 12.50
CA MET A 532 -18.45 25.10 12.85
C MET A 532 -19.98 25.15 12.71
N ASP A 533 -20.56 26.28 12.30
CA ASP A 533 -22.02 26.47 12.25
C ASP A 533 -22.59 26.77 10.85
N GLU A 534 -21.77 26.86 9.81
CA GLU A 534 -22.24 26.99 8.42
C GLU A 534 -21.36 26.12 7.50
N GLU A 535 -21.96 25.30 6.63
CA GLU A 535 -21.26 24.69 5.50
C GLU A 535 -20.82 25.82 4.57
N ASP A 536 -19.71 26.48 4.90
CA ASP A 536 -19.15 27.54 4.08
C ASP A 536 -18.66 26.88 2.78
N GLU A 537 -19.44 27.03 1.70
CA GLU A 537 -19.16 26.58 0.32
C GLU A 537 -17.91 27.27 -0.29
N SER A 538 -16.95 27.65 0.55
CA SER A 538 -15.70 28.28 0.15
C SER A 538 -14.98 27.41 -0.89
N ILE A 539 -14.76 27.99 -2.06
CA ILE A 539 -14.15 27.31 -3.20
C ILE A 539 -12.69 26.98 -2.85
N GLN A 540 -12.40 25.68 -2.70
CA GLN A 540 -11.04 25.20 -2.45
C GLN A 540 -10.25 25.11 -3.76
N GLY A 541 -9.08 25.74 -3.80
CA GLY A 541 -8.23 25.76 -4.98
C GLY A 541 -6.94 26.53 -4.75
N PHE A 542 -6.46 27.22 -5.77
CA PHE A 542 -5.37 28.17 -5.62
C PHE A 542 -5.65 29.47 -6.39
N ILE A 543 -5.11 30.55 -5.84
CA ILE A 543 -5.08 31.87 -6.48
C ILE A 543 -3.87 31.91 -7.43
N PRO A 544 -4.05 32.29 -8.71
CA PRO A 544 -2.94 32.46 -9.66
C PRO A 544 -1.92 33.46 -9.15
N ILE A 545 -0.64 33.14 -9.28
CA ILE A 545 0.42 34.03 -8.77
C ILE A 545 0.50 35.33 -9.57
N ASN A 546 0.13 35.34 -10.86
CA ASN A 546 0.17 36.55 -11.69
C ASN A 546 -0.87 37.58 -11.21
N ASP A 547 -2.04 37.13 -10.73
CA ASP A 547 -3.09 38.01 -10.18
C ASP A 547 -2.58 38.73 -8.93
N VAL A 548 -1.86 38.00 -8.07
CA VAL A 548 -1.17 38.56 -6.89
C VAL A 548 -0.11 39.57 -7.31
N ILE A 549 0.69 39.25 -8.33
CA ILE A 549 1.76 40.13 -8.81
C ILE A 549 1.22 41.41 -9.45
N GLU A 550 0.11 41.33 -10.19
CA GLU A 550 -0.59 42.48 -10.75
C GLU A 550 -1.13 43.39 -9.64
N ASP A 551 -1.73 42.80 -8.61
CA ASP A 551 -2.23 43.52 -7.44
C ASP A 551 -1.08 44.22 -6.67
N VAL A 552 0.01 43.52 -6.36
CA VAL A 552 1.20 44.09 -5.71
C VAL A 552 1.77 45.28 -6.49
N LYS A 553 1.83 45.18 -7.83
CA LYS A 553 2.28 46.28 -8.68
C LYS A 553 1.33 47.48 -8.61
N SER A 554 0.02 47.22 -8.57
CA SER A 554 -1.00 48.27 -8.45
C SER A 554 -0.92 49.04 -7.12
N GLN A 555 -0.43 48.37 -6.06
CA GLN A 555 -0.13 48.97 -4.75
C GLN A 555 1.17 49.82 -4.76
N GLY A 556 1.83 49.97 -5.92
CA GLY A 556 3.04 50.80 -6.06
C GLY A 556 4.33 50.14 -5.56
N ILE A 557 4.32 48.82 -5.34
CA ILE A 557 5.46 48.09 -4.80
C ILE A 557 6.31 47.55 -5.95
N GLU A 558 7.53 48.07 -6.07
CA GLU A 558 8.47 47.59 -7.07
C GLU A 558 9.05 46.21 -6.70
N LEU A 559 8.89 45.25 -7.61
CA LEU A 559 9.52 43.94 -7.56
C LEU A 559 10.98 44.06 -8.00
N ARG A 560 11.87 44.54 -7.12
CA ARG A 560 13.32 44.56 -7.39
C ARG A 560 14.05 43.52 -6.56
N PRO A 561 15.08 42.84 -7.12
CA PRO A 561 15.99 42.04 -6.33
C PRO A 561 16.72 42.98 -5.35
N LYS A 562 16.38 42.90 -4.05
CA LYS A 562 17.26 43.50 -3.04
C LYS A 562 18.55 42.70 -3.07
N SER A 563 19.60 43.29 -3.62
CA SER A 563 20.97 42.84 -3.43
C SER A 563 21.16 42.59 -1.94
N ILE A 564 21.45 41.35 -1.56
CA ILE A 564 21.87 40.98 -0.22
C ILE A 564 23.22 41.69 0.00
N LEU A 565 23.18 42.95 0.43
CA LEU A 565 24.34 43.62 0.99
C LEU A 565 24.54 43.00 2.37
N VAL A 566 25.33 41.93 2.37
CA VAL A 566 26.07 41.50 3.55
C VAL A 566 26.92 42.70 3.97
N LYS A 567 26.44 43.52 4.89
CA LYS A 567 27.34 44.32 5.71
C LYS A 567 28.02 43.33 6.66
N SER A 568 29.19 42.88 6.24
CA SER A 568 30.20 42.32 7.13
C SER A 568 30.56 43.38 8.16
N ASN A 569 29.91 43.34 9.32
CA ASN A 569 30.45 44.01 10.49
C ASN A 569 31.65 43.19 10.97
N ASN A 570 32.82 43.65 10.56
CA ASN A 570 34.06 43.39 11.27
C ASN A 570 33.90 43.85 12.72
N TYR A 571 34.10 42.94 13.66
CA TYR A 571 34.58 43.29 14.98
C TYR A 571 35.81 42.42 15.27
N ASN A 572 36.92 43.13 15.50
CA ASN A 572 38.13 42.64 16.13
C ASN A 572 37.84 41.98 17.48
#